data_AF-A0A958MAL7-F1
#
_entry.id   AF-A0A958MAL7-F1
#
_cell.length_a   1.000
_cell.length_b   1.000
_cell.length_c   1.000
_cell.angle_alpha   90.00
_cell.angle_beta   90.00
_cell.angle_gamma   90.00
#
_symmetry.space_group_name_H-M   'P 1'
#
loop_
_entity.id
_entity.type
_entity.pdbx_description
1 polymer ?
#
loop_
_entity_poly.entity_id
_entity_poly.type
_entity_poly.pdbx_seq_one_letter_code
_entity_poly.pdbx_strand_id
1 'polypeptide(L)' 'LGLLGPVKRREKLLAQLIEHCPDLDADFPDTIHGPAGLNIGGETPQEIAVSIIAEILSVLRNQHPMALREKTAGIHSR' A
#
# COMPACT_ATOMS: atom_id res chain seq x y z
N LEU A 1 1.65 7.61 0.17
CA LEU A 1 0.78 7.58 -1.03
C LEU A 1 0.70 6.16 -1.56
N GLY A 2 -0.49 5.63 -1.82
CA GLY A 2 -0.66 4.29 -2.41
C GLY A 2 -0.83 4.35 -3.93
N LEU A 3 -0.04 3.58 -4.69
CA LEU A 3 -0.15 3.48 -6.14
C LEU A 3 -0.71 2.11 -6.56
N LEU A 4 -1.82 2.14 -7.29
CA LEU A 4 -2.38 0.93 -7.89
C LEU A 4 -1.59 0.50 -9.13
N GLY A 5 -1.22 -0.78 -9.18
CA GLY A 5 -0.60 -1.41 -10.33
C GLY A 5 0.72 -2.11 -10.01
N PRO A 6 1.24 -2.92 -10.94
CA PRO A 6 2.45 -3.70 -10.73
C PRO A 6 3.68 -2.80 -10.55
N VAL A 7 4.71 -3.33 -9.86
CA VAL A 7 5.97 -2.62 -9.56
C VAL A 7 6.58 -1.98 -10.80
N LYS A 8 6.59 -2.68 -11.94
CA LYS A 8 7.09 -2.16 -13.22
C LYS A 8 6.38 -0.88 -13.68
N ARG A 9 5.06 -0.79 -13.44
CA ARG A 9 4.28 0.41 -13.77
C ARG A 9 4.65 1.57 -12.84
N ARG A 10 4.85 1.30 -11.55
CA ARG A 10 5.32 2.28 -10.57
C ARG A 10 6.67 2.87 -10.98
N GLU A 11 7.64 2.03 -11.30
CA GLU A 11 8.98 2.44 -11.72
C GLU A 11 8.94 3.33 -12.97
N LYS A 12 8.15 2.94 -13.97
CA LYS A 12 7.96 3.75 -15.18
C LYS A 12 7.39 5.13 -14.87
N LEU A 13 6.34 5.20 -14.04
CA LEU A 13 5.70 6.47 -13.67
C LEU A 13 6.66 7.36 -12.86
N LEU A 14 7.45 6.77 -11.97
CA LEU A 14 8.43 7.48 -11.17
C LEU A 14 9.58 8.04 -12.03
N ALA A 15 10.09 7.24 -12.97
CA ALA A 15 11.10 7.70 -13.92
C ALA A 15 10.59 8.90 -14.75
N GLN A 16 9.34 8.81 -15.24
CA GLN A 16 8.69 9.92 -15.94
C GLN A 16 8.53 11.14 -15.03
N LEU A 17 8.14 10.97 -13.78
CA LEU A 17 7.98 12.08 -12.84
C LEU A 17 9.30 12.82 -12.60
N ILE A 18 10.40 12.09 -12.38
CA ILE A 18 11.73 12.67 -12.16
C ILE A 18 12.19 13.45 -13.40
N GLU A 19 11.90 12.95 -14.61
CA GLU A 19 12.22 13.64 -15.86
C GLU A 19 11.44 14.97 -16.02
N HIS A 20 10.17 15.00 -15.62
CA HIS A 20 9.31 16.18 -15.76
C HIS A 20 9.45 17.18 -14.59
N CYS A 21 9.94 16.73 -13.45
CA CYS A 21 10.09 17.52 -12.23
C CYS A 21 11.52 17.36 -11.68
N PRO A 22 12.53 18.05 -12.26
CA PRO A 22 13.92 17.92 -11.85
C PRO A 22 14.21 18.46 -10.44
N ASP A 23 13.37 19.37 -9.93
CA ASP A 23 13.47 19.94 -8.59
C ASP A 23 12.69 19.13 -7.52
N LEU A 24 12.24 17.93 -7.87
CA LEU A 24 11.50 17.07 -6.95
C LEU A 24 12.41 16.64 -5.79
N ASP A 25 11.90 16.72 -4.56
CA ASP A 25 12.61 16.25 -3.37
C ASP A 25 13.06 14.79 -3.53
N ALA A 26 14.32 14.52 -3.18
CA ALA A 26 14.92 13.20 -3.29
C ALA A 26 14.18 12.13 -2.47
N ASP A 27 13.47 12.54 -1.42
CA ASP A 27 12.71 11.66 -0.52
C ASP A 27 11.27 11.40 -1.02
N PHE A 28 10.78 12.17 -1.99
CA PHE A 28 9.41 12.00 -2.51
C PHE A 28 9.12 10.58 -3.02
N PRO A 29 10.01 9.91 -3.79
CA PRO A 29 9.82 8.54 -4.24
C PRO A 29 9.52 7.55 -3.11
N ASP A 30 10.13 7.74 -1.93
CA ASP A 30 10.00 6.86 -0.78
C ASP A 30 8.62 6.98 -0.13
N THR A 31 7.91 8.08 -0.38
CA THR A 31 6.53 8.27 0.07
C THR A 31 5.50 7.51 -0.78
N ILE A 32 5.92 6.89 -1.90
CA ILE A 32 5.06 6.16 -2.82
C ILE A 32 5.18 4.64 -2.58
N HIS A 33 4.11 4.07 -2.02
CA HIS A 33 3.97 2.64 -1.78
C HIS A 33 3.14 2.01 -2.90
N GLY A 34 3.66 0.97 -3.55
CA GLY A 34 2.97 0.30 -4.64
C GLY A 34 3.50 -1.12 -4.84
N PRO A 35 2.63 -2.12 -5.09
CA PRO A 35 1.19 -2.00 -5.31
C PRO A 35 0.41 -1.65 -4.03
N ALA A 36 -0.61 -0.81 -4.14
CA ALA A 36 -1.52 -0.54 -3.03
C ALA A 36 -2.44 -1.74 -2.75
N GLY A 37 -2.69 -1.98 -1.48
CA GLY A 37 -3.55 -3.02 -0.94
C GLY A 37 -2.79 -4.19 -0.32
N LEU A 38 -3.47 -4.86 0.60
CA LEU A 38 -2.95 -6.10 1.21
C LEU A 38 -2.97 -7.25 0.20
N ASN A 39 -2.02 -8.17 0.34
CA ASN A 39 -2.02 -9.39 -0.45
C ASN A 39 -3.13 -10.35 0.05
N ILE A 40 -4.32 -10.23 -0.54
CA ILE A 40 -5.46 -11.12 -0.29
C ILE A 40 -5.77 -12.03 -1.49
N GLY A 41 -4.95 -11.99 -2.55
CA GLY A 41 -5.20 -12.71 -3.80
C GLY A 41 -6.38 -12.19 -4.62
N GLY A 42 -6.75 -10.92 -4.48
CA GLY A 42 -7.90 -10.33 -5.18
C GLY A 42 -7.69 -10.23 -6.70
N GLU A 43 -8.72 -10.59 -7.46
CA GLU A 43 -8.74 -10.55 -8.93
C GLU A 43 -9.76 -9.53 -9.46
N THR A 44 -10.89 -9.41 -8.76
CA THR A 44 -11.98 -8.49 -9.14
C THR A 44 -11.72 -7.08 -8.61
N PRO A 45 -12.28 -6.03 -9.26
CA PRO A 45 -12.20 -4.66 -8.75
C PRO A 45 -12.69 -4.51 -7.30
N GLN A 46 -13.70 -5.29 -6.90
CA GLN A 46 -14.25 -5.28 -5.56
C GLN A 46 -13.27 -5.85 -4.53
N GLU A 47 -12.60 -6.96 -4.86
CA GLU A 47 -11.57 -7.55 -3.98
C GLU A 47 -10.36 -6.61 -3.86
N ILE A 48 -9.94 -5.99 -4.96
CA ILE A 48 -8.88 -4.97 -4.95
C ILE A 48 -9.28 -3.78 -4.06
N ALA A 49 -10.52 -3.31 -4.12
CA ALA A 49 -10.99 -2.25 -3.25
C ALA A 49 -10.94 -2.64 -1.77
N VAL A 50 -11.36 -3.87 -1.43
CA VAL A 50 -11.27 -4.40 -0.06
C VAL A 50 -9.83 -4.47 0.41
N SER A 51 -8.89 -4.91 -0.44
CA SER A 51 -7.49 -5.01 -0.06
C SER A 51 -6.85 -3.65 0.25
N ILE A 52 -7.21 -2.61 -0.52
CA ILE A 52 -6.77 -1.23 -0.30
C ILE A 52 -7.37 -0.67 0.99
N ILE A 53 -8.67 -0.85 1.22
CA ILE A 53 -9.33 -0.38 2.44
C ILE A 53 -8.73 -1.07 3.66
N ALA A 54 -8.43 -2.37 3.58
CA ALA A 54 -7.79 -3.12 4.65
C ALA A 54 -6.38 -2.60 4.98
N GLU A 55 -5.57 -2.26 3.97
CA GLU A 55 -4.25 -1.65 4.15
C GLU A 55 -4.36 -0.27 4.81
N ILE A 56 -5.27 0.58 4.33
CA ILE A 56 -5.51 1.91 4.91
C ILE A 56 -5.85 1.79 6.41
N LEU A 57 -6.77 0.87 6.74
CA LEU A 57 -7.17 0.65 8.14
C LEU A 57 -6.02 0.08 8.98
N SER A 58 -5.15 -0.78 8.43
CA SER A 58 -4.02 -1.32 9.18
C SER A 58 -2.99 -0.23 9.49
N VAL A 59 -2.70 0.66 8.54
CA VAL A 59 -1.83 1.83 8.76
C VAL A 59 -2.43 2.77 9.80
N LEU A 60 -3.72 3.14 9.68
CA LEU A 60 -4.39 4.04 10.63
C LEU A 60 -4.43 3.51 12.06
N ARG A 61 -4.50 2.18 12.22
CA ARG A 61 -4.54 1.51 13.53
C ARG A 61 -3.17 1.07 14.03
N ASN A 62 -2.11 1.40 13.29
CA ASN A 62 -0.75 0.93 13.53
C ASN A 62 -0.69 -0.59 13.79
N GLN A 63 -1.41 -1.35 12.95
CA GLN A 63 -1.48 -2.80 13.01
C GLN A 63 -0.74 -3.40 11.84
N HIS A 64 0.00 -4.48 12.11
CA HIS A 64 0.49 -5.35 11.05
C HIS A 64 -0.62 -6.35 10.68
N PRO A 65 -1.06 -6.39 9.41
CA PRO A 65 -2.04 -7.38 8.96
C PRO A 65 -1.49 -8.80 9.17
N MET A 66 -2.29 -9.66 9.81
CA MET A 66 -1.94 -11.04 10.09
C MET A 66 -3.19 -11.89 10.23
N ALA A 67 -3.06 -13.22 10.17
CA ALA A 67 -4.18 -14.09 10.47
C ALA A 67 -4.57 -13.91 11.95
N LEU A 68 -5.86 -13.74 12.23
CA LEU A 68 -6.31 -13.46 13.60
C LEU A 68 -5.94 -14.59 14.59
N ARG A 69 -5.85 -15.84 14.11
CA ARG A 69 -5.39 -17.00 14.90
C ARG A 69 -3.94 -16.90 15.38
N GLU A 70 -3.12 -16.10 14.71
CA GLU A 70 -1.70 -15.87 15.06
C GLU A 70 -1.56 -14.72 16.06
N LYS A 71 -2.64 -13.95 16.32
CA LYS A 71 -2.63 -12.87 17.30
C LYS A 71 -2.65 -13.47 18.70
N THR A 72 -1.54 -13.32 19.42
CA THR A 72 -1.37 -13.82 20.79
C THR A 72 -2.01 -12.93 21.86
N ALA A 73 -2.22 -11.65 21.55
CA ALA A 73 -2.90 -10.69 22.41
C ALA A 73 -4.43 -10.71 22.18
N GLY A 74 -5.18 -10.13 23.13
CA GLY A 74 -6.63 -9.96 23.00
C GLY A 74 -7.02 -9.28 21.67
N ILE A 75 -8.16 -9.68 21.11
CA ILE A 75 -8.65 -9.18 19.80
C ILE A 75 -8.79 -7.66 19.84
N HIS A 76 -9.27 -7.13 20.96
CA HIS A 76 -9.38 -5.71 21.23
C HIS A 76 -8.34 -5.30 22.28
N SER A 77 -7.51 -4.33 21.93
CA SER A 77 -6.87 -3.46 22.91
C SER A 77 -7.99 -2.62 23.52
N ARG A 78 -8.32 -2.89 24.79
CA ARG A 78 -9.09 -1.93 25.59
C ARG A 78 -8.26 -0.68 25.81
#